data_AF-A0A7I9ZJ50-F1
#
_entry.id   AF-A0A7I9ZJ50-F1
#
_cell.length_a   1.000
_cell.length_b   1.000
_cell.length_c   1.000
_cell.angle_alpha   90.00
_cell.angle_beta   90.00
_cell.angle_gamma   90.00
#
_symmetry.space_group_name_H-M   'P 1'
#
loop_
_entity.id
_entity.type
_entity.pdbx_description
1 polymer ?
#
loop_
_entity_poly.entity_id
_entity_poly.type
_entity_poly.pdbx_seq_one_letter_code
_entity_poly.pdbx_strand_id
1 'polypeptide(L)'
;MADSAAVVRSAETENSYAVAGSIATSDSAVVAGSVVTRGSAVVAGSIATAGSAGVAGSVATAGSAVVVRSIATSGSAAVAGSIATAGSAAIAGCILAVLCLACRGCLACLGCIDCAKCRACVGCIGCADCIGCVGCVNCSGLRGAVGMRNVHA
;
A
#
# COMPACT_ATOMS: atom_id res chain seq x y z
N MET A 1 29.12 -9.71 -18.08
CA MET A 1 27.94 -9.05 -17.48
C MET A 1 27.24 -8.32 -18.60
N ALA A 2 26.08 -8.80 -19.04
CA ALA A 2 25.37 -8.21 -20.17
C ALA A 2 24.53 -7.04 -19.64
N ASP A 3 25.06 -5.82 -19.74
CA ASP A 3 24.28 -4.60 -19.64
C ASP A 3 23.32 -4.55 -20.84
N SER A 4 22.16 -5.20 -20.68
CA SER A 4 21.09 -5.13 -21.69
C SER A 4 20.28 -3.87 -21.39
N ALA A 5 20.43 -2.86 -22.26
CA ALA A 5 19.71 -1.60 -22.13
C ALA A 5 18.19 -1.78 -22.13
N ALA A 6 17.69 -2.84 -22.78
CA ALA A 6 16.29 -3.24 -22.76
C ALA A 6 16.12 -4.75 -22.93
N VAL A 7 15.26 -5.36 -22.12
CA VAL A 7 14.84 -6.76 -22.20
C VAL A 7 13.34 -6.81 -22.47
N VAL A 8 12.94 -7.58 -23.49
CA VAL A 8 11.54 -7.76 -23.87
C VAL A 8 11.23 -9.23 -23.91
N ARG A 9 10.19 -9.69 -23.19
CA ARG A 9 9.75 -11.09 -23.17
C ARG A 9 10.85 -12.06 -22.77
N SER A 10 11.12 -12.15 -21.48
CA SER A 10 12.10 -13.09 -20.93
C SER A 10 11.53 -13.89 -19.76
N ALA A 11 12.04 -15.11 -19.58
CA ALA A 11 11.70 -15.91 -18.40
C ALA A 11 12.32 -15.29 -17.15
N GLU A 12 13.63 -15.05 -17.18
CA GLU A 12 14.38 -14.47 -16.08
C GLU A 12 15.11 -13.22 -16.56
N THR A 13 15.21 -12.19 -15.72
CA THR A 13 15.93 -10.96 -16.02
C THR A 13 16.57 -10.41 -14.75
N GLU A 14 17.85 -10.07 -14.82
CA GLU A 14 18.60 -9.52 -13.68
C GLU A 14 19.40 -8.29 -14.14
N ASN A 15 19.55 -7.31 -13.25
CA ASN A 15 20.39 -6.12 -13.46
C ASN A 15 20.21 -5.47 -14.84
N SER A 16 18.96 -5.24 -15.22
CA SER A 16 18.60 -4.66 -16.52
C SER A 16 18.04 -3.26 -16.35
N TYR A 17 18.32 -2.37 -17.31
CA TYR A 17 17.83 -1.00 -17.24
C TYR A 17 16.31 -0.92 -17.46
N ALA A 18 15.82 -1.53 -18.54
CA ALA A 18 14.40 -1.57 -18.87
C ALA A 18 13.95 -3.00 -19.16
N VAL A 19 12.83 -3.41 -18.56
CA VAL A 19 12.23 -4.74 -18.76
C VAL A 19 10.76 -4.57 -19.14
N ALA A 20 10.34 -5.21 -20.23
CA ALA A 20 8.96 -5.23 -20.67
C ALA A 20 8.46 -6.67 -20.87
N GLY A 21 7.55 -7.11 -20.01
CA GLY A 21 6.91 -8.41 -20.11
C GLY A 21 7.82 -9.58 -19.74
N SER A 22 8.24 -9.71 -18.49
CA SER A 22 9.05 -10.87 -18.05
C SER A 22 8.32 -11.76 -17.03
N ILE A 23 8.76 -13.01 -16.85
CA ILE A 23 8.22 -13.86 -15.79
C ILE A 23 8.83 -13.43 -14.45
N ALA A 24 10.14 -13.50 -14.30
CA ALA A 24 10.87 -13.03 -13.12
C ALA A 24 11.82 -11.89 -13.47
N THR A 25 11.88 -10.89 -12.60
CA THR A 25 12.79 -9.74 -12.74
C THR A 25 13.39 -9.37 -11.40
N SER A 26 14.72 -9.23 -11.35
CA SER A 26 15.47 -8.82 -10.15
C SER A 26 16.33 -7.59 -10.46
N ASP A 27 16.43 -6.69 -9.48
CA ASP A 27 17.40 -5.59 -9.44
C ASP A 27 17.44 -4.75 -10.73
N SER A 28 16.28 -4.47 -11.30
CA SER A 28 16.15 -3.73 -12.56
C SER A 28 15.65 -2.30 -12.33
N ALA A 29 16.05 -1.36 -13.18
CA ALA A 29 15.68 0.04 -12.96
C ALA A 29 14.18 0.27 -13.26
N VAL A 30 13.69 -0.16 -14.42
CA VAL A 30 12.28 0.01 -14.82
C VAL A 30 11.71 -1.31 -15.30
N VAL A 31 10.57 -1.70 -14.74
CA VAL A 31 9.84 -2.93 -15.11
C VAL A 31 8.41 -2.59 -15.48
N ALA A 32 8.01 -2.91 -16.71
CA ALA A 32 6.66 -2.76 -17.22
C ALA A 32 6.08 -4.15 -17.54
N GLY A 33 5.22 -4.65 -16.66
CA GLY A 33 4.64 -5.98 -16.79
C GLY A 33 5.63 -7.10 -16.45
N SER A 34 5.53 -7.64 -15.23
CA SER A 34 6.15 -8.92 -14.90
C SER A 34 5.27 -9.76 -13.98
N VAL A 35 5.46 -11.08 -13.97
CA VAL A 35 4.78 -11.94 -12.99
C VAL A 35 5.38 -11.69 -11.60
N VAL A 36 6.70 -11.75 -11.47
CA VAL A 36 7.43 -11.53 -10.22
C VAL A 36 8.50 -10.47 -10.42
N THR A 37 8.55 -9.51 -9.50
CA THR A 37 9.58 -8.45 -9.49
C THR A 37 10.18 -8.31 -8.09
N ARG A 38 11.51 -8.33 -7.98
CA ARG A 38 12.25 -8.03 -6.75
C ARG A 38 13.23 -6.89 -6.96
N GLY A 39 13.39 -6.03 -5.95
CA GLY A 39 14.53 -5.10 -5.91
C GLY A 39 14.55 -4.04 -7.01
N SER A 40 13.41 -3.69 -7.60
CA SER A 40 13.38 -2.78 -8.75
C SER A 40 13.08 -1.34 -8.36
N ALA A 41 13.61 -0.36 -9.11
CA ALA A 41 13.36 1.05 -8.77
C ALA A 41 11.91 1.44 -9.09
N VAL A 42 11.42 1.14 -10.31
CA VAL A 42 10.04 1.44 -10.72
C VAL A 42 9.39 0.22 -11.35
N VAL A 43 8.19 -0.13 -10.88
CA VAL A 43 7.40 -1.26 -11.36
C VAL A 43 6.00 -0.79 -11.75
N ALA A 44 5.59 -1.07 -12.98
CA ALA A 44 4.26 -0.79 -13.49
C ALA A 44 3.60 -2.09 -13.95
N GLY A 45 2.49 -2.46 -13.30
CA GLY A 45 1.64 -3.57 -13.74
C GLY A 45 2.22 -4.97 -13.52
N SER A 46 2.66 -5.31 -12.31
CA SER A 46 3.16 -6.66 -12.00
C SER A 46 2.19 -7.46 -11.13
N ILE A 47 2.30 -8.80 -11.15
CA ILE A 47 1.47 -9.65 -10.29
C ILE A 47 2.00 -9.63 -8.85
N ALA A 48 3.28 -9.95 -8.65
CA ALA A 48 3.92 -9.93 -7.34
C ALA A 48 5.17 -9.04 -7.36
N THR A 49 5.21 -8.05 -6.47
CA THR A 49 6.34 -7.12 -6.34
C THR A 49 6.85 -7.11 -4.90
N ALA A 50 8.16 -7.26 -4.71
CA ALA A 50 8.79 -7.18 -3.39
C ALA A 50 9.98 -6.23 -3.40
N GLY A 51 10.07 -5.34 -2.42
CA GLY A 51 11.25 -4.51 -2.23
C GLY A 51 11.50 -3.54 -3.38
N SER A 52 10.51 -2.72 -3.77
CA SER A 52 10.65 -1.76 -4.86
C SER A 52 10.45 -0.32 -4.40
N ALA A 53 11.09 0.65 -5.06
CA ALA A 53 10.96 2.05 -4.66
C ALA A 53 9.58 2.62 -5.05
N GLY A 54 9.12 2.38 -6.27
CA GLY A 54 7.80 2.78 -6.75
C GLY A 54 7.07 1.65 -7.44
N VAL A 55 5.81 1.43 -7.06
CA VAL A 55 4.95 0.39 -7.66
C VAL A 55 3.60 1.00 -8.05
N ALA A 56 3.19 0.80 -9.30
CA ALA A 56 1.91 1.26 -9.81
C ALA A 56 1.11 0.11 -10.44
N GLY A 57 -0.11 -0.12 -9.95
CA GLY A 57 -1.05 -1.05 -10.58
C GLY A 57 -0.69 -2.53 -10.44
N SER A 58 -0.11 -2.94 -9.31
CA SER A 58 0.26 -4.35 -9.09
C SER A 58 -0.81 -5.12 -8.29
N VAL A 59 -0.84 -6.45 -8.44
CA VAL A 59 -1.79 -7.29 -7.69
C VAL A 59 -1.35 -7.42 -6.22
N ALA A 60 -0.13 -7.88 -5.98
CA ALA A 60 0.42 -8.03 -4.64
C ALA A 60 1.75 -7.28 -4.52
N THR A 61 1.89 -6.48 -3.47
CA THR A 61 3.10 -5.69 -3.23
C THR A 61 3.54 -5.81 -1.78
N ALA A 62 4.83 -6.11 -1.57
CA ALA A 62 5.43 -6.22 -0.24
C ALA A 62 6.66 -5.33 -0.13
N GLY A 63 6.83 -4.64 1.01
CA GLY A 63 8.10 -3.99 1.33
C GLY A 63 8.49 -2.86 0.37
N SER A 64 7.55 -2.07 -0.14
CA SER A 64 7.83 -1.02 -1.13
C SER A 64 7.74 0.38 -0.55
N ALA A 65 8.50 1.33 -1.07
CA ALA A 65 8.46 2.70 -0.54
C ALA A 65 7.15 3.40 -0.92
N VAL A 66 6.76 3.37 -2.20
CA VAL A 66 5.53 3.99 -2.69
C VAL A 66 4.72 2.99 -3.51
N VAL A 67 3.43 2.84 -3.20
CA VAL A 67 2.50 1.95 -3.91
C VAL A 67 1.24 2.70 -4.31
N VAL A 68 0.83 2.59 -5.56
CA VAL A 68 -0.34 3.28 -6.10
C VAL A 68 -1.23 2.30 -6.85
N ARG A 69 -2.53 2.29 -6.50
CA ARG A 69 -3.57 1.49 -7.18
C ARG A 69 -3.27 -0.02 -7.22
N SER A 70 -2.74 -0.57 -6.14
CA SER A 70 -2.53 -2.02 -6.03
C SER A 70 -3.71 -2.73 -5.38
N ILE A 71 -3.85 -4.03 -5.59
CA ILE A 71 -4.93 -4.81 -4.96
C ILE A 71 -4.59 -5.09 -3.50
N ALA A 72 -3.46 -5.73 -3.24
CA ALA A 72 -2.99 -6.08 -1.90
C ALA A 72 -1.60 -5.49 -1.65
N THR A 73 -1.42 -4.83 -0.51
CA THR A 73 -0.14 -4.23 -0.12
C THR A 73 0.21 -4.55 1.33
N SER A 74 1.43 -4.99 1.58
CA SER A 74 1.94 -5.27 2.92
C SER A 74 3.26 -4.55 3.17
N GLY A 75 3.37 -3.84 4.30
CA GLY A 75 4.66 -3.28 4.74
C GLY A 75 5.21 -2.23 3.79
N SER A 76 4.45 -1.20 3.45
CA SER A 76 4.91 -0.12 2.56
C SER A 76 4.92 1.25 3.26
N ALA A 77 5.79 2.15 2.83
CA ALA A 77 5.90 3.47 3.48
C ALA A 77 4.70 4.36 3.11
N ALA A 78 4.35 4.45 1.82
CA ALA A 78 3.21 5.21 1.34
C ALA A 78 2.34 4.39 0.38
N VAL A 79 1.02 4.40 0.58
CA VAL A 79 0.06 3.67 -0.24
C VAL A 79 -1.12 4.56 -0.62
N ALA A 80 -1.47 4.62 -1.90
CA ALA A 80 -2.59 5.42 -2.40
C ALA A 80 -3.53 4.62 -3.30
N GLY A 81 -4.82 4.59 -2.95
CA GLY A 81 -5.87 4.00 -3.78
C GLY A 81 -5.81 2.49 -3.93
N SER A 82 -5.23 1.78 -2.95
CA SER A 82 -5.18 0.32 -2.94
C SER A 82 -6.44 -0.30 -2.34
N ILE A 83 -6.74 -1.56 -2.67
CA ILE A 83 -7.92 -2.23 -2.12
C ILE A 83 -7.67 -2.66 -0.67
N ALA A 84 -6.64 -3.46 -0.42
CA ALA A 84 -6.29 -3.94 0.90
C ALA A 84 -4.84 -3.58 1.25
N THR A 85 -4.62 -3.03 2.44
CA THR A 85 -3.31 -2.62 2.91
C THR A 85 -3.09 -3.06 4.36
N ALA A 86 -1.93 -3.65 4.64
CA ALA A 86 -1.54 -4.07 5.98
C ALA A 86 -0.16 -3.51 6.35
N GLY A 87 -0.01 -3.04 7.59
CA GLY A 87 1.30 -2.66 8.15
C GLY A 87 2.01 -1.55 7.39
N SER A 88 1.28 -0.54 6.90
CA SER A 88 1.86 0.57 6.13
C SER A 88 1.84 1.88 6.91
N ALA A 89 2.76 2.80 6.60
CA ALA A 89 2.91 4.03 7.39
C ALA A 89 1.87 5.11 6.99
N ALA A 90 1.84 5.52 5.72
CA ALA A 90 0.90 6.51 5.22
C ALA A 90 -0.03 5.93 4.15
N ILE A 91 -1.34 6.04 4.35
CA ILE A 91 -2.36 5.45 3.47
C ILE A 91 -3.38 6.50 3.08
N ALA A 92 -3.71 6.59 1.80
CA ALA A 92 -4.76 7.48 1.29
C ALA A 92 -5.74 6.73 0.39
N GLY A 93 -7.03 6.78 0.74
CA GLY A 93 -8.12 6.30 -0.13
C GLY A 93 -8.13 4.78 -0.35
N CYS A 94 -7.75 3.99 0.66
CA CYS A 94 -7.85 2.53 0.57
C CYS A 94 -9.23 2.00 1.00
N ILE A 95 -9.60 0.82 0.51
CA ILE A 95 -10.86 0.18 0.95
C ILE A 95 -10.67 -0.40 2.35
N LEU A 96 -9.63 -1.20 2.55
CA LEU A 96 -9.31 -1.83 3.83
C LEU A 96 -7.87 -1.50 4.23
N ALA A 97 -7.70 -0.98 5.44
CA ALA A 97 -6.41 -0.76 6.07
C ALA A 97 -6.33 -1.51 7.41
N VAL A 98 -5.23 -2.21 7.65
CA VAL A 98 -5.01 -2.98 8.88
C VAL A 98 -3.66 -2.61 9.47
N LEU A 99 -3.64 -2.30 10.77
CA LEU A 99 -2.42 -2.04 11.54
C LEU A 99 -1.52 -0.97 10.88
N CYS A 100 -2.13 0.13 10.45
CA CYS A 100 -1.49 1.22 9.72
C CYS A 100 -1.32 2.46 10.61
N LEU A 101 -0.34 3.33 10.31
CA LEU A 101 -0.03 4.48 11.18
C LEU A 101 -0.80 5.76 10.86
N ALA A 102 -1.08 6.06 9.59
CA ALA A 102 -1.73 7.30 9.19
C ALA A 102 -2.62 7.06 7.98
N CYS A 103 -3.90 6.78 8.21
CA CYS A 103 -4.88 6.52 7.16
C CYS A 103 -5.74 7.75 6.87
N ARG A 104 -5.89 8.12 5.60
CA ARG A 104 -6.77 9.21 5.16
C ARG A 104 -7.86 8.68 4.24
N GLY A 105 -9.13 8.94 4.55
CA GLY A 105 -10.22 8.66 3.62
C GLY A 105 -10.42 7.18 3.27
N CYS A 106 -10.05 6.26 4.17
CA CYS A 106 -10.24 4.83 3.94
C CYS A 106 -11.66 4.38 4.29
N LEU A 107 -12.14 3.29 3.69
CA LEU A 107 -13.51 2.77 3.93
C LEU A 107 -13.64 1.89 5.18
N ALA A 108 -12.60 1.17 5.55
CA ALA A 108 -12.52 0.33 6.74
C ALA A 108 -11.10 0.32 7.29
N CYS A 109 -10.95 0.60 8.58
CA CYS A 109 -9.66 0.55 9.28
C CYS A 109 -9.74 -0.41 10.47
N LEU A 110 -8.76 -1.30 10.64
CA LEU A 110 -8.67 -2.22 11.77
C LEU A 110 -7.36 -1.97 12.54
N GLY A 111 -7.45 -1.58 13.81
CA GLY A 111 -6.28 -1.41 14.67
C GLY A 111 -5.26 -0.37 14.16
N CYS A 112 -5.73 0.67 13.48
CA CYS A 112 -4.87 1.70 12.93
C CYS A 112 -4.68 2.86 13.91
N ILE A 113 -3.63 3.65 13.69
CA ILE A 113 -3.30 4.86 14.43
C ILE A 113 -3.58 6.08 13.51
N ASP A 114 -3.83 7.26 14.09
CA ASP A 114 -3.97 8.56 13.42
C ASP A 114 -4.81 8.54 12.12
N CYS A 115 -5.97 7.88 12.17
CA CYS A 115 -6.89 7.82 11.03
C CYS A 115 -7.68 9.12 10.90
N ALA A 116 -7.76 9.68 9.69
CA ALA A 116 -8.49 10.94 9.46
C ALA A 116 -9.47 10.86 8.28
N LYS A 117 -10.73 11.27 8.51
CA LYS A 117 -11.83 11.21 7.54
C LYS A 117 -12.10 9.79 6.99
N CYS A 118 -11.81 8.76 7.77
CA CYS A 118 -12.11 7.38 7.40
C CYS A 118 -13.55 7.00 7.74
N ARG A 119 -14.03 5.89 7.16
CA ARG A 119 -15.29 5.23 7.48
C ARG A 119 -15.00 3.91 8.18
N ALA A 120 -15.92 3.46 9.03
CA ALA A 120 -15.91 2.15 9.70
C ALA A 120 -14.55 1.76 10.32
N CYS A 121 -14.00 2.61 11.20
CA CYS A 121 -12.82 2.27 11.98
C CYS A 121 -13.18 1.33 13.13
N VAL A 122 -12.38 0.29 13.38
CA VAL A 122 -12.56 -0.64 14.49
C VAL A 122 -11.27 -0.72 15.30
N GLY A 123 -11.34 -0.47 16.60
CA GLY A 123 -10.19 -0.58 17.51
C GLY A 123 -9.02 0.35 17.18
N CYS A 124 -9.29 1.50 16.56
CA CYS A 124 -8.25 2.46 16.17
C CYS A 124 -7.93 3.46 17.30
N ILE A 125 -6.77 4.11 17.19
CA ILE A 125 -6.25 5.10 18.16
C ILE A 125 -6.07 6.44 17.44
N GLY A 126 -6.47 7.55 18.05
CA GLY A 126 -6.16 8.88 17.50
C GLY A 126 -6.98 9.27 16.26
N CYS A 127 -8.20 8.75 16.09
CA CYS A 127 -8.99 9.07 14.90
C CYS A 127 -9.50 10.52 14.91
N ALA A 128 -9.47 11.20 13.76
CA ALA A 128 -10.00 12.54 13.54
C ALA A 128 -11.07 12.57 12.42
N ASP A 129 -12.25 13.14 12.69
CA ASP A 129 -13.33 13.33 11.70
C ASP A 129 -13.85 12.03 11.04
N CYS A 130 -13.69 10.88 11.71
CA CYS A 130 -14.09 9.57 11.18
C CYS A 130 -15.59 9.28 11.40
N ILE A 131 -16.16 8.46 10.53
CA ILE A 131 -17.57 8.06 10.57
C ILE A 131 -17.71 6.58 10.91
N GLY A 132 -18.56 6.24 11.88
CA GLY A 132 -18.85 4.84 12.22
C GLY A 132 -17.72 4.13 12.96
N CYS A 133 -17.01 4.83 13.85
CA CYS A 133 -15.97 4.22 14.68
C CYS A 133 -16.58 3.26 15.72
N VAL A 134 -15.96 2.08 15.89
CA VAL A 134 -16.34 1.07 16.89
C VAL A 134 -15.14 0.76 17.80
N GLY A 135 -15.29 0.98 19.10
CA GLY A 135 -14.25 0.67 20.09
C GLY A 135 -12.92 1.41 19.89
N CYS A 136 -12.96 2.61 19.32
CA CYS A 136 -11.75 3.44 19.12
C CYS A 136 -11.45 4.28 20.38
N VAL A 137 -10.18 4.66 20.55
CA VAL A 137 -9.69 5.41 21.72
C VAL A 137 -9.01 6.72 21.33
N ASN A 138 -9.14 7.75 22.18
CA ASN A 138 -8.50 9.07 21.99
C ASN A 138 -8.84 9.72 20.64
N CYS A 139 -10.13 9.78 20.29
CA CYS A 139 -10.58 10.29 18.99
C CYS A 139 -11.17 11.71 19.10
N SER A 140 -11.20 12.44 18.00
CA SER A 140 -11.81 13.77 17.87
C SER A 140 -12.73 13.87 16.65
N GLY A 141 -13.77 14.71 16.72
CA GLY A 141 -14.68 14.98 15.58
C GLY A 141 -15.47 13.77 15.05
N LEU A 142 -15.70 12.73 15.85
CA LEU A 142 -16.35 11.49 15.39
C LEU A 142 -17.84 11.69 15.04
N ARG A 143 -18.31 11.05 13.95
CA ARG A 143 -19.73 11.02 13.54
C ARG A 143 -20.29 9.60 13.55
N GLY A 144 -21.38 9.35 14.29
CA GLY A 144 -22.06 8.05 14.31
C GLY A 144 -21.25 6.90 14.93
N ALA A 145 -20.42 7.20 15.94
CA ALA A 145 -19.54 6.22 16.57
C ALA A 145 -20.24 5.43 17.70
N VAL A 146 -19.87 4.15 17.85
CA VAL A 146 -20.43 3.19 18.83
C VAL A 146 -19.31 2.73 19.77
N GLY A 147 -19.48 2.93 21.08
CA GLY A 147 -18.54 2.42 22.10
C GLY A 147 -17.24 3.24 22.30
N MET A 148 -17.31 4.57 22.29
CA MET A 148 -16.13 5.47 22.40
C MET A 148 -15.53 5.58 23.81
N ARG A 149 -14.19 5.75 23.95
CA ARG A 149 -13.52 6.26 25.16
C ARG A 149 -12.46 7.34 24.85
N ASN A 150 -12.45 8.42 25.65
CA ASN A 150 -11.63 9.65 25.52
C ASN A 150 -11.88 10.47 24.24
N VAL A 151 -13.15 10.78 23.95
CA VAL A 151 -13.52 11.70 22.87
C VAL A 151 -13.37 13.15 23.32
N HIS A 152 -12.59 13.93 22.57
CA HIS A 152 -12.45 15.37 22.75
C HIS A 152 -13.18 16.08 21.60
N ALA A 153 -14.06 17.01 21.94
CA ALA A 153 -14.82 17.83 20.98
C ALA A 153 -13.93 18.93 20.39
#